data_AF-A0A1X2GRX8-F1
#
_entry.id   AF-A0A1X2GRX8-F1
#
_cell.length_a   1.000
_cell.length_b   1.000
_cell.length_c   1.000
_cell.angle_alpha   90.00
_cell.angle_beta   90.00
_cell.angle_gamma   90.00
#
_symmetry.space_group_name_H-M   'P 1'
#
loop_
_entity.id
_entity.type
_entity.pdbx_description
1 polymer ?
#
loop_
_entity_poly.entity_id
_entity_poly.type
_entity_poly.pdbx_seq_one_letter_code
_entity_poly.pdbx_strand_id
1 'polypeptide(L)'
;MPHKRAKASVRNERRKLSDHPVSDKSMGQDAPKGLMRLMKMKETMIENRKNKKNKKTNEKEQLKIQPGERMRDFAQRVEDSYRQDIIQAHKDSKPLTERKKRNREARKERERNKKQRLNSKYGGKDFDDLKDNVKFGEVADAPPTFNKLPKARGQGKQMLEAKTQAAMDPKQSKEKDNGYESEEDENMKQLKASYKRKWSNMSAAAKMALESERERTVALYRAKKAKKMEASGLTPL
;
A
#
# COMPACT_ATOMS: atom_id res chain seq x y z
N MET A 1 -23.16 0.61 20.99
CA MET A 1 -23.47 2.05 21.20
C MET A 1 -22.64 2.90 20.25
N PRO A 2 -23.23 3.85 19.52
CA PRO A 2 -22.47 4.77 18.68
C PRO A 2 -21.80 5.85 19.55
N HIS A 3 -20.48 5.78 19.70
CA HIS A 3 -19.74 6.81 20.44
C HIS A 3 -19.60 8.07 19.56
N LYS A 4 -20.28 9.16 19.95
CA LYS A 4 -20.08 10.49 19.36
C LYS A 4 -18.67 10.98 19.70
N ARG A 5 -17.90 11.38 18.68
CA ARG A 5 -16.56 11.95 18.87
C ARG A 5 -16.68 13.34 19.52
N ALA A 6 -15.73 13.68 20.38
CA ALA A 6 -15.65 15.01 21.00
C ALA A 6 -15.47 16.13 19.96
N LYS A 7 -15.96 17.34 20.30
CA LYS A 7 -15.83 18.57 19.49
C LYS A 7 -14.36 18.86 19.16
N ALA A 8 -14.11 19.51 18.02
CA ALA A 8 -12.75 19.75 17.53
C ALA A 8 -11.90 20.61 18.49
N SER A 9 -12.51 21.58 19.18
CA SER A 9 -11.86 22.42 20.20
C SER A 9 -11.29 21.59 21.34
N VAL A 10 -12.12 20.73 21.95
CA VAL A 10 -11.74 19.81 23.05
C VAL A 10 -10.61 18.87 22.62
N ARG A 11 -10.61 18.44 21.34
CA ARG A 11 -9.53 17.61 20.79
C ARG A 11 -8.23 18.39 20.62
N ASN A 12 -8.29 19.66 20.21
CA ASN A 12 -7.11 20.52 20.06
C ASN A 12 -6.54 20.93 21.42
N GLU A 13 -7.39 21.23 22.41
CA GLU A 13 -6.96 21.47 23.79
C GLU A 13 -6.30 20.22 24.39
N ARG A 14 -6.90 19.04 24.24
CA ARG A 14 -6.26 17.78 24.67
C ARG A 14 -4.92 17.55 24.00
N ARG A 15 -4.74 17.94 22.74
CA ARG A 15 -3.45 17.85 22.02
C ARG A 15 -2.41 18.85 22.52
N LYS A 16 -2.85 20.03 22.99
CA LYS A 16 -1.97 21.03 23.60
C LYS A 16 -1.60 20.66 25.03
N LEU A 17 -2.54 20.05 25.77
CA LEU A 17 -2.35 19.61 27.16
C LEU A 17 -1.58 18.28 27.25
N SER A 18 -1.63 17.45 26.20
CA SER A 18 -0.77 16.28 26.10
C SER A 18 0.65 16.75 25.82
N ASP A 19 1.54 16.57 26.79
CA ASP A 19 2.99 16.62 26.63
C ASP A 19 3.45 15.48 25.72
N HIS A 20 3.13 15.61 24.43
CA HIS A 20 3.90 14.94 23.41
C HIS A 20 5.18 15.74 23.25
N PRO A 21 6.37 15.11 23.28
CA PRO A 21 7.62 15.82 23.16
C PRO A 21 7.55 16.67 21.89
N VAL A 22 7.47 18.00 22.09
CA VAL A 22 7.54 18.96 21.00
C VAL A 22 8.85 18.64 20.30
N SER A 23 8.79 18.37 18.99
CA SER A 23 9.99 18.03 18.25
C SER A 23 10.99 19.16 18.45
N ASP A 24 12.05 18.91 19.21
CA ASP A 24 13.17 19.82 19.28
C ASP A 24 13.64 20.07 17.84
N LYS A 25 13.49 21.32 17.41
CA LYS A 25 13.93 21.81 16.10
C LYS A 25 15.47 21.88 16.02
N SER A 26 16.17 21.49 17.10
CA SER A 26 17.63 21.55 17.21
C SER A 26 18.34 20.38 16.54
N MET A 27 17.66 19.27 16.23
CA MET A 27 18.26 18.16 15.51
C MET A 27 18.02 18.28 14.00
N GLY A 28 18.89 19.05 13.33
CA GLY A 28 19.19 18.96 11.91
C GLY A 28 18.11 19.46 10.96
N GLN A 29 18.12 20.76 10.63
CA GLN A 29 17.35 21.32 9.51
C GLN A 29 17.79 20.76 8.13
N ASP A 30 18.91 20.02 8.08
CA ASP A 30 19.55 19.52 6.87
C ASP A 30 19.16 18.07 6.51
N ALA A 31 18.51 17.35 7.43
CA ALA A 31 18.07 15.97 7.16
C ALA A 31 16.65 15.94 6.60
N PRO A 32 16.37 15.15 5.53
CA PRO A 32 15.03 15.03 4.99
C PRO A 32 14.08 14.45 6.06
N LYS A 33 12.88 15.04 6.18
CA LYS A 33 11.87 14.69 7.21
C LYS A 33 11.60 13.19 7.35
N GLY A 34 11.68 12.44 6.25
CA GLY A 34 11.51 10.98 6.23
C GLY A 34 12.61 10.24 6.99
N LEU A 35 13.87 10.67 6.85
CA LEU A 35 15.02 10.10 7.54
C LEU A 35 14.96 10.39 9.04
N MET A 36 14.63 11.63 9.42
CA MET A 36 14.46 12.01 10.83
C MET A 36 13.39 11.16 11.53
N ARG A 37 12.28 10.88 10.83
CA ARG A 37 11.22 10.02 11.36
C ARG A 37 11.70 8.60 11.61
N LEU A 38 12.52 8.05 10.71
CA LEU A 38 13.09 6.70 10.87
C LEU A 38 14.09 6.64 12.03
N MET A 39 14.95 7.65 12.17
CA MET A 39 15.91 7.74 13.28
C MET A 39 15.19 7.81 14.63
N LYS A 40 14.19 8.70 14.76
CA LYS A 40 13.36 8.80 15.98
C LYS A 40 12.63 7.50 16.30
N MET A 41 12.13 6.80 15.28
CA MET A 41 11.50 5.49 15.48
C MET A 41 12.51 4.46 16.02
N LYS A 42 13.75 4.50 15.52
CA LYS A 42 14.82 3.61 15.98
C LYS A 42 15.25 3.94 17.41
N GLU A 43 15.41 5.22 17.75
CA GLU A 43 15.73 5.70 19.10
C GLU A 43 14.67 5.26 20.11
N THR A 44 13.41 5.56 19.85
CA THR A 44 12.29 5.14 20.71
C THR A 44 12.19 3.62 20.83
N MET A 45 12.50 2.85 19.78
CA MET A 45 12.58 1.39 19.88
C MET A 45 13.74 0.93 20.77
N ILE A 46 14.90 1.59 20.72
CA ILE A 46 16.07 1.28 21.55
C ILE A 46 15.77 1.60 23.01
N GLU A 47 15.21 2.77 23.30
CA GLU A 47 14.78 3.17 24.64
C GLU A 47 13.78 2.19 25.22
N ASN A 48 12.75 1.82 24.44
CA ASN A 48 11.77 0.83 24.88
C ASN A 48 12.40 -0.55 25.15
N ARG A 49 13.44 -0.94 24.42
CA ARG A 49 14.19 -2.19 24.68
C ARG A 49 15.03 -2.08 25.95
N LYS A 50 15.72 -0.95 26.17
CA LYS A 50 16.49 -0.70 27.40
C LYS A 50 15.58 -0.67 28.63
N ASN A 51 14.46 0.05 28.55
CA ASN A 51 13.45 0.13 29.61
C ASN A 51 12.84 -1.25 29.91
N LYS A 52 12.61 -2.10 28.90
CA LYS A 52 12.17 -3.48 29.11
C LYS A 52 13.22 -4.36 29.80
N LYS A 53 14.51 -4.19 29.47
CA LYS A 53 15.60 -4.94 30.12
C LYS A 53 15.72 -4.52 31.60
N ASN A 54 15.69 -3.23 31.89
CA ASN A 54 15.75 -2.70 33.25
C ASN A 54 14.51 -3.06 34.08
N LYS A 55 13.32 -3.18 33.46
CA LYS A 55 12.13 -3.67 34.16
C LYS A 55 12.24 -5.13 34.59
N LYS A 56 12.78 -6.00 33.75
CA LYS A 56 12.95 -7.43 34.05
C LYS A 56 13.92 -7.71 35.21
N THR A 57 14.94 -6.87 35.39
CA THR A 57 15.85 -7.00 36.55
C THR A 57 15.16 -6.54 37.83
N ASN A 58 14.36 -5.47 37.77
CA ASN A 58 13.63 -4.94 38.93
C ASN A 58 12.44 -5.82 39.36
N GLU A 59 11.83 -6.58 38.46
CA GLU A 59 10.71 -7.49 38.78
C GLU A 59 11.10 -8.56 39.83
N LYS A 60 12.36 -9.00 39.87
CA LYS A 60 12.83 -9.98 40.88
C LYS A 60 13.04 -9.38 42.26
N GLU A 61 13.34 -8.08 42.35
CA GLU A 61 13.51 -7.36 43.62
C GLU A 61 12.16 -6.91 44.20
N GLN A 62 11.16 -6.71 43.34
CA GLN A 62 9.79 -6.31 43.73
C GLN A 62 8.99 -7.40 44.45
N LEU A 63 9.40 -8.67 44.38
CA LEU A 63 8.68 -9.78 45.02
C LEU A 63 9.04 -10.01 46.49
N LYS A 64 9.92 -9.18 47.07
CA LYS A 64 10.18 -9.14 48.52
C LYS A 64 9.31 -8.07 49.17
N ILE A 65 8.90 -8.30 50.42
CA ILE A 65 8.18 -7.30 51.23
C ILE A 65 9.12 -6.13 51.51
N GLN A 66 8.69 -4.91 51.21
CA GLN A 66 9.47 -3.70 51.48
C GLN A 66 9.27 -3.26 52.94
N PRO A 67 10.28 -2.64 53.58
CA PRO A 67 10.14 -2.15 54.96
C PRO A 67 9.04 -1.07 55.02
N GLY A 68 8.07 -1.24 55.92
CA GLY A 68 6.93 -0.32 56.08
C GLY A 68 5.75 -0.57 55.13
N GLU A 69 5.82 -1.57 54.26
CA GLU A 69 4.72 -1.96 53.37
C GLU A 69 3.64 -2.75 54.12
N ARG A 70 2.36 -2.47 53.83
CA ARG A 70 1.26 -3.29 54.34
C ARG A 70 1.16 -4.58 53.53
N MET A 71 0.77 -5.68 54.17
CA MET A 71 0.64 -6.99 53.51
C MET A 71 -0.29 -6.96 52.28
N ARG A 72 -1.34 -6.13 52.31
CA ARG A 72 -2.27 -5.93 51.18
C ARG A 72 -1.58 -5.34 49.96
N ASP A 73 -0.71 -4.35 50.15
CA ASP A 73 -0.02 -3.66 49.05
C ASP A 73 1.02 -4.59 48.41
N PHE A 74 1.69 -5.40 49.23
CA PHE A 74 2.57 -6.47 48.78
C PHE A 74 1.82 -7.48 47.91
N ALA A 75 0.68 -7.99 48.38
CA ALA A 75 -0.13 -8.94 47.62
C ALA A 75 -0.58 -8.36 46.27
N GLN A 76 -0.99 -7.09 46.23
CA GLN A 76 -1.38 -6.42 44.99
C GLN A 76 -0.21 -6.29 44.01
N ARG A 77 1.01 -5.98 44.49
CA ARG A 77 2.21 -5.91 43.64
C ARG A 77 2.58 -7.28 43.08
N VAL A 78 2.47 -8.33 43.89
CA VAL A 78 2.68 -9.71 43.46
C VAL A 78 1.67 -10.05 42.35
N GLU A 79 0.37 -9.80 42.55
CA GLU A 79 -0.65 -10.02 41.53
C GLU A 79 -0.38 -9.26 40.24
N ASP A 80 0.03 -7.99 40.33
CA ASP A 80 0.34 -7.16 39.17
C ASP A 80 1.55 -7.68 38.37
N SER A 81 2.57 -8.21 39.05
CA SER A 81 3.72 -8.85 38.40
C SER A 81 3.30 -10.10 37.61
N TYR A 82 2.43 -10.94 38.17
CA TYR A 82 1.95 -12.16 37.52
C TYR A 82 0.77 -11.94 36.56
N ARG A 83 0.15 -10.76 36.55
CA ARG A 83 -1.03 -10.46 35.72
C ARG A 83 -0.79 -10.76 34.24
N GLN A 84 0.39 -10.42 33.71
CA GLN A 84 0.72 -10.68 32.30
C GLN A 84 0.84 -12.18 32.01
N ASP A 85 1.48 -12.93 32.92
CA ASP A 85 1.65 -14.37 32.80
C ASP A 85 0.31 -15.10 32.90
N ILE A 86 -0.57 -14.68 33.82
CA ILE A 86 -1.94 -15.21 33.93
C ILE A 86 -2.73 -14.95 32.64
N ILE A 87 -2.66 -13.72 32.10
CA ILE A 87 -3.32 -13.38 30.83
C ILE A 87 -2.75 -14.22 29.68
N GLN A 88 -1.44 -14.46 29.66
CA GLN A 88 -0.78 -15.25 28.63
C GLN A 88 -1.15 -16.73 28.73
N ALA A 89 -1.08 -17.33 29.93
CA ALA A 89 -1.53 -18.69 30.20
C ALA A 89 -2.99 -18.90 29.81
N HIS A 90 -3.87 -17.92 30.09
CA HIS A 90 -5.28 -17.98 29.68
C HIS A 90 -5.48 -17.82 28.16
N LYS A 91 -4.57 -17.14 27.45
CA LYS A 91 -4.60 -17.09 25.98
C LYS A 91 -4.11 -18.40 25.37
N ASP A 92 -3.12 -19.03 25.99
CA ASP A 92 -2.49 -20.25 25.50
C ASP A 92 -3.35 -21.49 25.82
N SER A 93 -4.08 -21.49 26.94
CA SER A 93 -5.02 -22.54 27.31
C SER A 93 -6.27 -22.55 26.42
N LYS A 94 -6.59 -21.43 25.77
CA LYS A 94 -7.71 -21.36 24.82
C LYS A 94 -7.31 -22.03 23.51
N PRO A 95 -7.89 -23.18 23.13
CA PRO A 95 -7.58 -23.83 21.88
C PRO A 95 -7.92 -22.87 20.72
N LEU A 96 -6.94 -22.61 19.86
CA LEU A 96 -7.21 -21.90 18.62
C LEU A 96 -8.09 -22.78 17.75
N THR A 97 -9.23 -22.25 17.30
CA THR A 97 -10.04 -22.89 16.25
C THR A 97 -9.16 -23.24 15.04
N GLU A 98 -9.35 -24.41 14.44
CA GLU A 98 -8.61 -24.89 13.26
C GLU A 98 -8.48 -23.83 12.15
N ARG A 99 -9.56 -23.07 11.90
CA ARG A 99 -9.56 -21.97 10.93
C ARG A 99 -8.51 -20.89 11.23
N LYS A 100 -8.32 -20.51 12.49
CA LYS A 100 -7.32 -19.52 12.92
C LYS A 100 -5.90 -20.07 12.80
N LYS A 101 -5.70 -21.37 13.09
CA LYS A 101 -4.42 -22.06 12.92
C LYS A 101 -3.98 -22.06 11.45
N ARG A 102 -4.85 -22.52 10.55
CA ARG A 102 -4.62 -22.51 9.09
C ARG A 102 -4.31 -21.10 8.56
N ASN A 103 -5.08 -20.08 8.98
CA ASN A 103 -4.82 -18.70 8.54
C ASN A 103 -3.48 -18.15 9.03
N ARG A 104 -3.05 -18.51 10.25
CA ARG A 104 -1.76 -18.10 10.81
C ARG A 104 -0.61 -18.77 10.08
N GLU A 105 -0.73 -20.05 9.75
CA GLU A 105 0.23 -20.80 8.95
C GLU A 105 0.34 -20.23 7.54
N ALA A 106 -0.78 -20.02 6.84
CA ALA A 106 -0.80 -19.40 5.52
C ALA A 106 -0.17 -18.00 5.52
N ARG A 107 -0.34 -17.22 6.59
CA ARG A 107 0.32 -15.91 6.71
C ARG A 107 1.84 -16.05 6.87
N LYS A 108 2.30 -16.96 7.73
CA LYS A 108 3.74 -17.24 7.92
C LYS A 108 4.38 -17.73 6.61
N GLU A 109 3.68 -18.61 5.89
CA GLU A 109 4.13 -19.12 4.60
C GLU A 109 4.24 -18.01 3.56
N ARG A 110 3.23 -17.13 3.45
CA ARG A 110 3.31 -15.94 2.57
C ARG A 110 4.49 -15.05 2.91
N GLU A 111 4.79 -14.85 4.19
CA GLU A 111 5.95 -14.06 4.62
C GLU A 111 7.28 -14.75 4.28
N ARG A 112 7.38 -16.08 4.47
CA ARG A 112 8.55 -16.86 4.05
C ARG A 112 8.74 -16.81 2.53
N ASN A 113 7.69 -17.03 1.76
CA ASN A 113 7.74 -16.98 0.29
C ASN A 113 8.12 -15.59 -0.22
N LYS A 114 7.65 -14.52 0.44
CA LYS A 114 8.10 -13.15 0.12
C LYS A 114 9.60 -12.98 0.38
N LYS A 115 10.10 -13.43 1.53
CA LYS A 115 11.53 -13.35 1.86
C LYS A 115 12.36 -14.18 0.88
N GLN A 116 11.93 -15.40 0.57
CA GLN A 116 12.62 -16.27 -0.38
C GLN A 116 12.65 -15.65 -1.78
N ARG A 117 11.54 -15.11 -2.29
CA ARG A 117 11.51 -14.37 -3.56
C ARG A 117 12.44 -13.17 -3.56
N LEU A 118 12.50 -12.44 -2.45
CA LEU A 118 13.42 -11.31 -2.30
C LEU A 118 14.87 -11.78 -2.32
N ASN A 119 15.17 -12.89 -1.63
CA ASN A 119 16.50 -13.48 -1.59
C ASN A 119 16.92 -14.08 -2.94
N SER A 120 16.02 -14.74 -3.67
CA SER A 120 16.30 -15.22 -5.03
C SER A 120 16.49 -14.07 -6.01
N LYS A 121 15.81 -12.94 -5.81
CA LYS A 121 15.92 -11.79 -6.69
C LYS A 121 17.14 -10.90 -6.39
N TYR A 122 17.54 -10.81 -5.12
CA TYR A 122 18.54 -9.83 -4.66
C TYR A 122 19.63 -10.40 -3.75
N GLY A 123 19.44 -11.58 -3.16
CA GLY A 123 20.27 -12.13 -2.08
C GLY A 123 21.15 -13.29 -2.52
N GLY A 124 21.69 -13.25 -3.74
CA GLY A 124 22.59 -14.29 -4.25
C GLY A 124 23.34 -13.93 -5.52
N LYS A 125 23.52 -12.63 -5.79
CA LYS A 125 24.52 -12.19 -6.78
C LYS A 125 25.57 -11.42 -6.00
N ASP A 126 26.49 -12.17 -5.42
CA ASP A 126 27.71 -11.57 -4.88
C ASP A 126 28.50 -10.96 -6.04
N PHE A 127 29.29 -9.92 -5.75
CA PHE A 127 30.05 -9.19 -6.79
C PHE A 127 30.98 -10.12 -7.59
N ASP A 128 31.38 -11.26 -7.03
CA ASP A 128 32.24 -12.26 -7.67
C ASP A 128 31.54 -13.10 -8.76
N ASP A 129 30.21 -13.27 -8.68
CA ASP A 129 29.41 -13.98 -9.70
C ASP A 129 28.95 -13.05 -10.83
N LEU A 130 29.20 -11.74 -10.70
CA LEU A 130 28.86 -10.73 -11.70
C LEU A 130 29.99 -10.56 -12.73
N LYS A 131 30.45 -11.68 -13.32
CA LYS A 131 31.40 -11.64 -14.43
C LYS A 131 30.68 -11.34 -15.73
N ASP A 132 30.99 -10.20 -16.31
CA ASP A 132 30.44 -9.75 -17.58
C ASP A 132 31.15 -10.50 -18.72
N ASN A 133 30.50 -11.54 -19.26
CA ASN A 133 31.04 -12.31 -20.38
C ASN A 133 30.78 -11.58 -21.71
N VAL A 134 31.20 -10.32 -21.81
CA VAL A 134 31.07 -9.52 -23.03
C VAL A 134 32.22 -9.86 -23.98
N LYS A 135 31.91 -10.23 -25.21
CA LYS A 135 32.95 -10.55 -26.21
C LYS A 135 33.57 -9.26 -26.74
N PHE A 136 34.88 -9.27 -26.96
CA PHE A 136 35.60 -8.13 -27.52
C PHE A 136 35.04 -7.78 -28.91
N GLY A 137 34.47 -6.57 -29.05
CA GLY A 137 33.78 -6.11 -30.26
C GLY A 137 32.25 -6.00 -30.14
N GLU A 138 31.65 -6.50 -29.05
CA GLU A 138 30.24 -6.24 -28.73
C GLU A 138 30.13 -4.83 -28.12
N VAL A 139 29.81 -3.84 -28.95
CA VAL A 139 29.51 -2.48 -28.49
C VAL A 139 28.19 -2.57 -27.74
N ALA A 140 28.21 -2.21 -26.45
CA ALA A 140 27.01 -2.20 -25.62
C ALA A 140 25.90 -1.41 -26.33
N ASP A 141 24.75 -2.06 -26.55
CA ASP A 141 23.58 -1.41 -27.12
C ASP A 141 23.27 -0.13 -26.34
N ALA A 142 23.00 0.95 -27.07
CA ALA A 142 22.69 2.24 -26.46
C ALA A 142 21.59 2.06 -25.41
N PRO A 143 21.70 2.69 -24.22
CA PRO A 143 20.73 2.49 -23.16
C PRO A 143 19.33 2.79 -23.70
N PRO A 144 18.33 1.94 -23.41
CA PRO A 144 17.01 2.07 -24.00
C PRO A 144 16.45 3.45 -23.70
N THR A 145 16.17 4.21 -24.76
CA THR A 145 15.55 5.52 -24.65
C THR A 145 14.06 5.33 -24.36
N PHE A 146 13.58 5.98 -23.30
CA PHE A 146 12.15 5.94 -22.96
C PHE A 146 11.35 6.79 -23.96
N ASN A 147 10.95 6.18 -25.08
CA ASN A 147 10.09 6.84 -26.09
C ASN A 147 8.68 7.14 -25.58
N LYS A 148 8.27 6.54 -24.45
CA LYS A 148 6.98 6.78 -23.81
C LYS A 148 7.19 7.02 -22.32
N LEU A 149 6.90 8.23 -21.87
CA LEU A 149 6.92 8.53 -20.44
C LEU A 149 5.87 7.67 -19.72
N PRO A 150 6.22 7.03 -18.59
CA PRO A 150 5.28 6.23 -17.83
C PRO A 150 4.13 7.13 -17.34
N LYS A 151 2.90 6.70 -17.65
CA LYS A 151 1.69 7.43 -17.24
C LYS A 151 1.61 7.46 -15.72
N ALA A 152 1.64 8.65 -15.12
CA ALA A 152 1.53 8.82 -13.68
C ALA A 152 0.26 8.14 -13.14
N ARG A 153 0.40 7.33 -12.09
CA ARG A 153 -0.70 6.65 -11.40
C ARG A 153 -0.77 7.11 -9.93
N GLY A 154 -1.98 7.19 -9.39
CA GLY A 154 -2.21 7.60 -8.00
C GLY A 154 -1.99 9.11 -7.78
N GLN A 155 -1.36 9.47 -6.66
CA GLN A 155 -1.11 10.87 -6.25
C GLN A 155 -0.30 11.67 -7.28
N GLY A 156 0.59 11.01 -8.02
CA GLY A 156 1.35 11.64 -9.11
C GLY A 156 0.47 12.11 -10.27
N LYS A 157 -0.69 11.45 -10.49
CA LYS A 157 -1.67 11.88 -11.50
C LYS A 157 -2.39 13.15 -11.05
N GLN A 158 -2.76 13.24 -9.77
CA GLN A 158 -3.41 14.41 -9.19
C GLN A 158 -2.50 15.64 -9.22
N MET A 159 -1.20 15.50 -8.94
CA MET A 159 -0.26 16.62 -9.06
C MET A 159 -0.01 17.04 -10.50
N LEU A 160 0.06 16.11 -11.45
CA LEU A 160 0.20 16.45 -12.87
C LEU A 160 -1.07 17.13 -13.39
N GLU A 161 -2.25 16.62 -13.03
CA GLU A 161 -3.55 17.23 -13.36
C GLU A 161 -3.70 18.62 -12.72
N ALA A 162 -3.28 18.81 -11.47
CA ALA A 162 -3.28 20.12 -10.82
C ALA A 162 -2.29 21.09 -11.46
N LYS A 163 -1.12 20.60 -11.92
CA LYS A 163 -0.13 21.43 -12.60
C LYS A 163 -0.57 21.81 -14.02
N THR A 164 -1.26 20.91 -14.72
CA THR A 164 -1.89 21.23 -16.02
C THR A 164 -3.12 22.11 -15.85
N GLN A 165 -3.90 21.95 -14.78
CA GLN A 165 -5.01 22.86 -14.46
C GLN A 165 -4.52 24.24 -14.07
N ALA A 166 -3.45 24.36 -13.29
CA ALA A 166 -2.82 25.65 -12.98
C ALA A 166 -2.22 26.33 -14.23
N ALA A 167 -1.80 25.55 -15.23
CA ALA A 167 -1.36 26.07 -16.53
C ALA A 167 -2.54 26.40 -17.48
N MET A 168 -3.73 25.86 -17.22
CA MET A 168 -4.96 26.08 -17.98
C MET A 168 -5.90 27.10 -17.35
N ASP A 169 -5.69 27.50 -16.10
CA ASP A 169 -6.41 28.59 -15.44
C ASP A 169 -5.94 29.93 -16.03
N PRO A 170 -6.72 30.60 -16.90
CA PRO A 170 -6.40 31.91 -17.45
C PRO A 170 -6.88 33.02 -16.50
N LYS A 171 -6.89 32.77 -15.18
CA LYS A 171 -7.34 33.75 -14.18
C LYS A 171 -6.28 34.82 -13.84
N GLN A 172 -5.36 35.07 -14.78
CA GLN A 172 -4.63 36.34 -14.88
C GLN A 172 -4.86 37.07 -16.22
N SER A 173 -5.62 36.52 -17.16
CA SER A 173 -6.04 37.22 -18.39
C SER A 173 -7.56 37.29 -18.44
N LYS A 174 -8.09 38.47 -18.10
CA LYS A 174 -9.46 38.89 -18.34
C LYS A 174 -9.85 38.58 -19.79
N GLU A 175 -10.97 37.92 -20.02
CA GLU A 175 -12.15 38.47 -20.70
C GLU A 175 -13.22 37.41 -20.92
N LYS A 176 -14.45 37.91 -21.02
CA LYS A 176 -15.69 37.15 -21.13
C LYS A 176 -15.73 36.39 -22.45
N ASP A 177 -16.10 35.11 -22.41
CA ASP A 177 -16.84 34.55 -23.55
C ASP A 177 -17.79 33.45 -23.10
N ASN A 178 -19.09 33.73 -23.22
CA ASN A 178 -20.17 32.75 -23.09
C ASN A 178 -20.31 32.08 -24.46
N GLY A 179 -19.41 31.12 -24.74
CA GLY A 179 -19.50 30.30 -25.95
C GLY A 179 -20.53 29.19 -25.78
N TYR A 180 -21.57 29.22 -26.62
CA TYR A 180 -22.56 28.15 -26.78
C TYR A 180 -21.83 26.86 -27.24
N GLU A 181 -21.73 25.83 -26.40
CA GLU A 181 -21.24 24.50 -26.84
C GLU A 181 -22.24 23.97 -27.90
N SER A 182 -21.79 23.74 -29.14
CA SER A 182 -22.68 23.22 -30.18
C SER A 182 -23.09 21.79 -29.86
N GLU A 183 -24.28 21.35 -30.31
CA GLU A 183 -24.78 19.99 -30.10
C GLU A 183 -23.81 18.92 -30.65
N GLU A 184 -22.98 19.27 -31.63
CA GLU A 184 -21.95 18.42 -32.20
C GLU A 184 -20.78 18.18 -31.22
N ASP A 185 -20.43 19.19 -30.43
CA ASP A 185 -19.40 19.07 -29.40
C ASP A 185 -19.87 18.24 -28.21
N GLU A 186 -21.15 18.36 -27.82
CA GLU A 186 -21.75 17.46 -26.84
C GLU A 186 -21.79 16.01 -27.34
N ASN A 187 -22.15 15.79 -28.60
CA ASN A 187 -22.12 14.47 -29.22
C ASN A 187 -20.70 13.88 -29.23
N MET A 188 -19.69 14.68 -29.58
CA MET A 188 -18.29 14.25 -29.55
C MET A 188 -17.79 13.95 -28.14
N LYS A 189 -18.27 14.68 -27.13
CA LYS A 189 -17.96 14.47 -25.71
C LYS A 189 -18.60 13.18 -25.20
N GLN A 190 -19.85 12.91 -25.58
CA GLN A 190 -20.56 11.67 -25.24
C GLN A 190 -19.95 10.45 -25.95
N LEU A 191 -19.53 10.58 -27.21
CA LEU A 191 -18.83 9.54 -27.96
C LEU A 191 -17.47 9.23 -27.32
N LYS A 192 -16.67 10.25 -27.01
CA LYS A 192 -15.39 10.09 -26.31
C LYS A 192 -15.58 9.48 -24.91
N ALA A 193 -16.69 9.78 -24.24
CA ALA A 193 -17.01 9.20 -22.94
C ALA A 193 -17.43 7.73 -23.05
N SER A 194 -18.19 7.33 -24.07
CA SER A 194 -18.59 5.94 -24.31
C SER A 194 -17.37 5.05 -24.63
N TYR A 195 -16.44 5.52 -25.48
CA TYR A 195 -15.17 4.81 -25.78
C TYR A 195 -14.25 4.63 -24.56
N LYS A 196 -14.36 5.49 -23.55
CA LYS A 196 -13.56 5.40 -22.32
C LYS A 196 -14.23 4.56 -21.22
N ARG A 197 -15.46 4.07 -21.42
CA ARG A 197 -16.12 3.21 -20.42
C ARG A 197 -15.40 1.87 -20.33
N LYS A 198 -14.89 1.57 -19.14
CA LYS A 198 -14.28 0.27 -18.85
C LYS A 198 -15.38 -0.78 -18.76
N TRP A 199 -15.10 -1.98 -19.27
CA TRP A 199 -16.00 -3.14 -19.18
C TRP A 199 -16.55 -3.36 -17.76
N SER A 200 -15.72 -3.18 -16.73
CA SER A 200 -16.12 -3.31 -15.33
C SER A 200 -17.28 -2.40 -14.92
N ASN A 201 -17.40 -1.23 -15.54
CA ASN A 201 -18.34 -0.17 -15.16
C ASN A 201 -19.61 -0.17 -16.04
N MET A 202 -19.77 -1.13 -16.94
CA MET A 202 -20.98 -1.26 -17.76
C MET A 202 -22.07 -2.04 -17.03
N SER A 203 -23.33 -1.67 -17.28
CA SER A 203 -24.51 -2.45 -16.86
C SER A 203 -24.46 -3.87 -17.44
N ALA A 204 -25.08 -4.82 -16.74
CA ALA A 204 -25.13 -6.23 -17.18
C ALA A 204 -25.78 -6.38 -18.57
N ALA A 205 -26.86 -5.64 -18.85
CA ALA A 205 -27.52 -5.64 -20.16
C ALA A 205 -26.58 -5.16 -21.29
N ALA A 206 -25.83 -4.09 -21.04
CA ALA A 206 -24.86 -3.56 -22.02
C ALA A 206 -23.69 -4.52 -22.26
N LYS A 207 -23.26 -5.26 -21.23
CA LYS A 207 -22.25 -6.33 -21.38
C LYS A 207 -22.75 -7.47 -22.25
N MET A 208 -24.00 -7.90 -22.05
CA MET A 208 -24.61 -8.96 -22.86
C MET A 208 -24.73 -8.55 -24.33
N ALA A 209 -25.13 -7.30 -24.61
CA ALA A 209 -25.19 -6.80 -25.98
C ALA A 209 -23.82 -6.85 -26.68
N LEU A 210 -22.77 -6.35 -26.02
CA LEU A 210 -21.41 -6.37 -26.58
C LEU A 210 -20.84 -7.79 -26.76
N GLU A 211 -21.15 -8.71 -25.84
CA GLU A 211 -20.74 -10.11 -26.02
C GLU A 211 -21.49 -10.76 -27.19
N SER A 212 -22.78 -10.47 -27.38
CA SER A 212 -23.55 -10.99 -28.53
C SER A 212 -23.03 -10.46 -29.87
N GLU A 213 -22.61 -9.20 -29.93
CA GLU A 213 -21.97 -8.62 -31.13
C GLU A 213 -20.60 -9.24 -31.38
N ARG A 214 -19.84 -9.52 -30.32
CA ARG A 214 -18.56 -10.21 -30.41
C ARG A 214 -18.72 -11.63 -30.93
N GLU A 215 -19.69 -12.38 -30.43
CA GLU A 215 -19.98 -13.73 -30.93
C GLU A 215 -20.39 -13.72 -32.40
N ARG A 216 -21.27 -12.78 -32.78
CA ARG A 216 -21.69 -12.60 -34.19
C ARG A 216 -20.50 -12.29 -35.11
N THR A 217 -19.62 -11.37 -34.71
CA THR A 217 -18.44 -11.00 -35.51
C THR A 217 -17.42 -12.12 -35.60
N VAL A 218 -17.19 -12.86 -34.51
CA VAL A 218 -16.34 -14.06 -34.51
C VAL A 218 -16.91 -15.14 -35.42
N ALA A 219 -18.23 -15.37 -35.39
CA ALA A 219 -18.91 -16.33 -36.26
C ALA A 219 -18.75 -15.95 -37.74
N LEU A 220 -18.97 -14.67 -38.09
CA LEU A 220 -18.76 -14.17 -39.45
C LEU A 220 -17.30 -14.33 -39.90
N TYR A 221 -16.35 -14.02 -39.02
CA TYR A 221 -14.93 -14.19 -39.32
C TYR A 221 -14.56 -15.67 -39.53
N ARG A 222 -15.07 -16.57 -38.69
CA ARG A 222 -14.87 -18.01 -38.83
C ARG A 222 -15.48 -18.53 -40.13
N ALA A 223 -16.69 -18.12 -40.48
CA ALA A 223 -17.32 -18.49 -41.74
C ALA A 223 -16.53 -17.97 -42.96
N LYS A 224 -16.08 -16.72 -42.92
CA LYS A 224 -15.23 -16.14 -43.98
C LYS A 224 -13.88 -16.87 -44.08
N LYS A 225 -13.29 -17.26 -42.95
CA LYS A 225 -12.05 -18.02 -42.90
C LYS A 225 -12.26 -19.44 -43.45
N ALA A 226 -13.35 -20.12 -43.09
CA ALA A 226 -13.70 -21.44 -43.61
C ALA A 226 -13.84 -21.41 -45.14
N LYS A 227 -14.61 -20.45 -45.68
CA LYS A 227 -14.72 -20.22 -47.14
C LYS A 227 -13.36 -19.97 -47.81
N LYS A 228 -12.47 -19.23 -47.15
CA LYS A 228 -11.11 -18.99 -47.66
C LYS A 228 -10.27 -20.27 -47.67
N MET A 229 -10.39 -21.11 -46.64
CA MET A 229 -9.67 -22.38 -46.54
C MET A 229 -10.18 -23.42 -47.57
N GLU A 230 -11.50 -23.49 -47.77
CA GLU A 230 -12.15 -24.27 -48.84
C GLU A 230 -11.66 -23.84 -50.22
N ALA A 231 -11.65 -22.52 -50.50
CA ALA A 231 -11.16 -21.98 -51.76
C ALA A 231 -9.65 -22.23 -51.99
N SER A 232 -8.85 -22.35 -50.91
CA SER A 232 -7.44 -22.72 -51.00
C SER A 232 -7.17 -24.23 -51.01
N GLY A 233 -8.22 -25.08 -51.05
CA GLY A 233 -8.09 -26.54 -51.09
C GLY A 233 -7.52 -27.16 -49.81
N LEU A 234 -7.55 -26.42 -48.70
CA LEU A 234 -6.94 -26.81 -47.43
C LEU A 234 -8.04 -27.06 -46.39
N THR A 235 -8.86 -28.08 -46.61
CA THR A 235 -9.89 -28.49 -45.65
C THR A 235 -9.28 -29.46 -44.62
N PRO A 236 -9.33 -29.16 -43.31
CA PRO A 236 -9.15 -30.20 -42.31
C PRO A 236 -10.40 -31.09 -42.33
N LEU A 237 -10.21 -32.41 -42.48
CA LEU A 237 -11.22 -33.44 -42.22
C LEU A 237 -11.73 -33.35 -40.77
#